data_AF-A0A8J4WPW0-F1
#
_entry.id   AF-A0A8J4WPW0-F1
#
_cell.length_a   1.000
_cell.length_b   1.000
_cell.length_c   1.000
_cell.angle_alpha   90.00
_cell.angle_beta   90.00
_cell.angle_gamma   90.00
#
_symmetry.space_group_name_H-M   'P 1'
#
loop_
_entity.id
_entity.type
_entity.pdbx_description
1 polymer ?
#
loop_
_entity_poly.entity_id
_entity_poly.type
_entity_poly.pdbx_seq_one_letter_code
_entity_poly.pdbx_strand_id
1 'polypeptide(L)'
;MDTSSTAFPVQLYIYDLSKGMARQLSPIMLGKQLDGIWHTSLVVYGEEFFYGGVGISSCPPGGTMLGPPDKVVELGNTEVNEEIFMDYLSSLGETTYRK
;
A
#
# COMPACT_ATOMS: atom_id res chain seq x y z
N MET A 1 -25.39 -14.41 -22.84
CA MET A 1 -24.05 -13.78 -22.87
C MET A 1 -23.76 -13.41 -21.44
N ASP A 2 -22.98 -14.22 -20.74
CA ASP A 2 -22.52 -13.85 -19.39
C ASP A 2 -21.49 -12.73 -19.55
N THR A 3 -21.91 -11.51 -19.23
CA THR A 3 -20.97 -10.44 -18.90
C THR A 3 -20.40 -10.76 -17.52
N SER A 4 -19.46 -11.70 -17.44
CA SER A 4 -18.63 -11.79 -16.24
C SER A 4 -17.77 -10.53 -16.21
N SER A 5 -18.09 -9.56 -15.36
CA SER A 5 -17.15 -8.47 -15.11
C SER A 5 -15.85 -9.09 -14.59
N THR A 6 -14.75 -8.83 -15.29
CA THR A 6 -13.42 -9.24 -14.84
C THR A 6 -13.07 -8.35 -13.66
N ALA A 7 -13.30 -8.86 -12.46
CA ALA A 7 -12.98 -8.19 -11.21
C ALA A 7 -11.63 -8.69 -10.67
N PHE A 8 -10.77 -7.77 -10.25
CA PHE A 8 -9.44 -8.04 -9.76
C PHE A 8 -9.38 -7.77 -8.25
N PRO A 9 -8.87 -8.71 -7.43
CA PRO A 9 -8.77 -8.50 -5.99
C PRO A 9 -7.77 -7.39 -5.67
N VAL A 10 -8.11 -6.56 -4.69
CA VAL A 10 -7.26 -5.48 -4.19
C VAL A 10 -7.01 -5.69 -2.71
N GLN A 11 -5.74 -5.72 -2.33
CA GLN A 11 -5.31 -5.87 -0.95
C GLN A 11 -4.61 -4.60 -0.47
N LEU A 12 -4.77 -4.29 0.81
CA LEU A 12 -3.99 -3.29 1.53
C LEU A 12 -2.95 -4.03 2.37
N TYR A 13 -1.68 -3.80 2.06
CA TYR A 13 -0.56 -4.23 2.89
C TYR A 13 -0.29 -3.14 3.94
N ILE A 14 -0.13 -3.56 5.19
CA ILE A 14 0.11 -2.68 6.33
C ILE A 14 1.40 -3.11 7.03
N TYR A 15 2.30 -2.16 7.21
CA TYR A 15 3.58 -2.31 7.86
C TYR A 15 3.65 -1.41 9.10
N ASP A 16 4.12 -1.93 10.22
CA ASP A 16 4.58 -1.12 11.34
C ASP A 16 6.08 -0.86 11.16
N LEU A 17 6.43 0.34 10.72
CA LEU A 17 7.82 0.78 10.54
C LEU A 17 8.62 0.73 11.85
N SER A 18 7.95 0.80 13.01
CA SER A 18 8.59 0.70 14.31
C SER A 18 8.78 -0.73 14.79
N LYS A 19 8.20 -1.72 14.10
CA LYS A 19 8.23 -3.14 14.49
C LYS A 19 7.86 -3.36 15.97
N GLY A 20 6.79 -2.70 16.42
CA GLY A 20 6.27 -2.77 17.78
C GLY A 20 6.89 -1.78 18.77
N MET A 21 7.99 -1.11 18.42
CA MET A 21 8.63 -0.15 19.33
C MET A 21 7.74 1.04 19.63
N ALA A 22 6.95 1.53 18.66
CA ALA A 22 6.04 2.64 18.91
C ALA A 22 5.00 2.28 19.98
N ARG A 23 4.52 1.04 20.00
CA ARG A 23 3.60 0.56 21.04
C ARG A 23 4.20 0.58 22.43
N GLN A 24 5.48 0.23 22.54
CA GLN A 24 6.17 0.15 23.83
C GLN A 24 6.64 1.53 24.33
N LEU A 25 7.13 2.39 23.43
CA LEU A 25 7.84 3.61 23.81
C LEU A 25 6.98 4.88 23.74
N SER A 26 5.90 4.88 22.96
CA SER A 26 5.07 6.08 22.76
C SER A 26 4.50 6.72 24.04
N PRO A 27 4.07 5.98 25.09
CA PRO A 27 3.58 6.63 26.30
C PRO A 27 4.66 7.45 27.01
N ILE A 28 5.90 6.96 27.01
CA ILE A 28 7.03 7.64 27.69
C ILE A 28 7.56 8.78 26.83
N MET A 29 7.69 8.58 25.52
CA MET A 29 8.27 9.58 24.61
C MET A 29 7.31 10.71 24.24
N LEU A 30 6.02 10.39 24.10
CA LEU A 30 5.01 11.31 23.57
C LEU A 30 3.89 11.61 24.56
N GLY A 31 3.85 10.96 25.73
CA GLY A 31 2.73 11.06 26.67
C GLY A 31 1.42 10.45 26.13
N LYS A 32 1.49 9.69 25.02
CA LYS A 32 0.32 9.17 24.31
C LYS A 32 0.60 7.78 23.77
N GLN A 33 -0.37 6.87 23.94
CA GLN A 33 -0.30 5.55 23.33
C GLN A 33 -0.49 5.64 21.82
N LEU A 34 0.45 5.06 21.08
CA LEU A 34 0.38 4.75 19.65
C LEU A 34 0.52 3.23 19.46
N ASP A 35 -0.18 2.64 18.51
CA ASP A 35 -0.13 1.18 18.30
C ASP A 35 0.93 0.72 17.29
N GLY A 36 1.47 1.65 16.51
CA GLY A 36 2.44 1.44 15.44
C GLY A 36 2.72 2.73 14.65
N ILE A 37 3.74 2.70 13.81
CA ILE A 37 4.01 3.75 12.79
C ILE A 37 3.69 3.13 11.44
N TRP A 38 2.51 3.45 10.92
CA TRP A 38 1.94 2.74 9.79
C TRP A 38 2.51 3.23 8.46
N HIS A 39 2.99 2.30 7.65
CA HIS A 39 3.17 2.45 6.21
C HIS A 39 2.24 1.47 5.51
N THR A 40 1.68 1.89 4.37
CA THR A 40 0.71 1.07 3.64
C THR A 40 0.96 1.13 2.14
N SER A 41 0.58 0.06 1.46
CA SER A 41 0.66 -0.09 0.01
C SER A 41 -0.55 -0.85 -0.50
N LEU A 42 -0.86 -0.69 -1.79
CA LEU A 42 -1.89 -1.47 -2.47
C LEU A 42 -1.23 -2.63 -3.21
N VAL A 43 -1.80 -3.82 -3.08
CA VAL A 43 -1.43 -4.97 -3.91
C VAL A 43 -2.58 -5.30 -4.84
N VAL A 44 -2.31 -5.23 -6.14
CA VAL A 44 -3.28 -5.48 -7.22
C VAL A 44 -2.51 -5.91 -8.47
N TYR A 45 -3.12 -6.75 -9.31
CA TYR A 45 -2.48 -7.32 -10.51
C TYR A 45 -1.15 -8.06 -10.24
N GLY A 46 -0.94 -8.54 -9.01
CA GLY A 46 0.29 -9.23 -8.61
C GLY A 46 1.46 -8.31 -8.26
N GLU A 47 1.27 -7.00 -8.25
CA GLU A 47 2.29 -5.99 -7.92
C GLU A 47 1.87 -5.17 -6.69
N GLU A 48 2.85 -4.69 -5.93
CA GLU A 48 2.67 -3.78 -4.80
C GLU A 48 3.00 -2.36 -5.21
N PHE A 49 2.06 -1.43 -4.99
CA PHE A 49 2.17 -0.01 -5.33
C PHE A 49 2.13 0.85 -4.07
N PHE A 50 3.07 1.79 -3.96
CA PHE A 50 3.17 2.69 -2.83
C PHE A 50 3.72 4.04 -3.25
N TYR A 51 3.55 5.04 -2.38
CA TYR A 51 4.11 6.36 -2.55
C TYR A 51 5.15 6.64 -1.48
N GLY A 52 6.34 7.10 -1.88
CA GLY A 52 7.47 7.33 -0.99
C GLY A 52 8.36 8.49 -1.41
N GLY A 53 9.61 8.47 -0.95
CA GLY A 53 10.57 9.56 -1.19
C GLY A 53 10.88 9.83 -2.67
N VAL A 54 10.71 8.83 -3.53
CA VAL A 54 10.98 8.89 -4.97
C VAL A 54 9.71 9.02 -5.83
N GLY A 55 8.54 9.21 -5.21
CA GLY A 55 7.25 9.25 -5.90
C GLY A 55 6.48 7.94 -5.79
N ILE A 56 5.59 7.71 -6.76
CA ILE A 56 4.84 6.46 -6.90
C ILE A 56 5.81 5.41 -7.43
N SER A 57 5.89 4.28 -6.73
CA SER A 57 6.78 3.16 -7.06
C SER A 57 6.02 1.85 -6.95
N SER A 58 6.56 0.81 -7.61
CA SER A 58 6.09 -0.56 -7.46
C SER A 58 7.22 -1.55 -7.18
N CYS A 59 6.85 -2.72 -6.66
CA CYS A 59 7.71 -3.88 -6.49
C CYS A 59 6.87 -5.16 -6.38
N PRO A 60 7.49 -6.36 -6.46
CA PRO A 60 6.81 -7.58 -6.06
C PRO A 60 6.28 -7.49 -4.62
N PRO A 61 5.14 -8.10 -4.28
CA PRO A 61 4.54 -8.01 -2.94
C PRO A 61 5.51 -8.43 -1.82
N GLY A 62 5.74 -7.52 -0.86
CA GLY A 62 6.72 -7.68 0.22
C GLY A 62 8.18 -7.55 -0.22
N GLY A 63 8.43 -7.01 -1.42
CA GLY A 63 9.75 -6.93 -2.07
C GLY A 63 10.61 -5.74 -1.64
N THR A 64 10.10 -4.85 -0.78
CA THR A 64 10.87 -3.74 -0.22
C THR A 64 11.78 -4.21 0.94
N MET A 65 12.62 -3.31 1.45
CA MET A 65 13.44 -3.60 2.65
C MET A 65 12.59 -3.81 3.93
N LEU A 66 11.29 -3.50 3.90
CA LEU A 66 10.38 -3.75 5.02
C LEU A 66 10.04 -5.24 5.19
N GLY A 67 10.29 -6.06 4.15
CA GLY A 67 9.96 -7.47 4.10
C GLY A 67 8.45 -7.73 3.98
N PRO A 68 7.94 -8.87 4.48
CA PRO A 68 6.51 -9.17 4.48
C PRO A 68 5.69 -8.15 5.31
N PRO A 69 4.43 -7.88 4.92
CA PRO A 69 3.55 -6.99 5.67
C PRO A 69 3.20 -7.57 7.05
N ASP A 70 3.03 -6.68 8.02
CA ASP A 70 2.59 -7.05 9.38
C ASP A 70 1.09 -7.41 9.39
N LYS A 71 0.30 -6.87 8.46
CA LYS A 71 -1.10 -7.23 8.22
C LYS A 71 -1.49 -7.06 6.76
N VAL A 72 -2.27 -8.00 6.24
CA VAL A 72 -2.95 -7.89 4.94
C VAL A 72 -4.44 -7.68 5.19
N VAL A 73 -5.04 -6.71 4.50
CA VAL A 73 -6.49 -6.44 4.55
C VAL A 73 -7.05 -6.52 3.13
N GLU A 74 -8.04 -7.40 2.94
CA GLU A 74 -8.82 -7.44 1.69
C GLU A 74 -9.66 -6.16 1.57
N LEU A 75 -9.40 -5.33 0.56
CA LEU A 75 -10.17 -4.11 0.30
C LEU A 75 -11.40 -4.37 -0.55
N GLY A 76 -11.38 -5.42 -1.36
CA GLY A 76 -12.47 -5.80 -2.25
C GLY A 76 -11.94 -6.15 -3.64
N ASN A 77 -12.75 -5.87 -4.66
CA ASN A 77 -12.37 -6.06 -6.05
C ASN A 77 -12.53 -4.77 -6.85
N THR A 78 -11.70 -4.60 -7.88
CA THR A 78 -11.81 -3.51 -8.86
C THR A 78 -12.18 -4.08 -10.24
N GLU A 79 -12.97 -3.36 -11.02
CA GLU A 79 -13.22 -3.67 -12.44
C GLU A 79 -12.28 -2.87 -13.36
N VAL A 80 -11.48 -1.96 -12.79
CA VAL A 80 -10.41 -1.27 -13.52
C VAL A 80 -9.40 -2.33 -13.96
N ASN A 81 -8.97 -2.28 -15.21
CA ASN A 81 -7.91 -3.17 -15.69
C ASN A 81 -6.52 -2.58 -15.39
N GLU A 82 -5.49 -3.39 -15.55
CA GLU A 82 -4.11 -3.01 -15.25
C GLU A 82 -3.65 -1.80 -16.09
N GLU A 83 -3.99 -1.75 -17.38
CA GLU A 83 -3.61 -0.66 -18.28
C GLU A 83 -4.15 0.70 -17.79
N ILE A 84 -5.45 0.79 -17.54
CA ILE A 84 -6.11 2.01 -17.05
C ILE A 84 -5.57 2.41 -15.68
N PHE A 85 -5.27 1.43 -14.82
CA PHE A 85 -4.68 1.69 -13.51
C PHE A 85 -3.27 2.29 -13.63
N MET A 86 -2.43 1.74 -14.51
CA MET A 86 -1.07 2.24 -14.74
C MET A 86 -1.07 3.65 -15.34
N ASP A 87 -1.95 3.92 -16.31
CA ASP A 87 -2.14 5.26 -16.86
C ASP A 87 -2.58 6.26 -15.79
N TYR A 88 -3.48 5.85 -14.90
CA TYR A 88 -3.92 6.67 -13.77
C TYR A 88 -2.77 6.97 -12.81
N LEU A 89 -1.96 5.97 -12.43
CA LEU A 89 -0.79 6.19 -11.57
C LEU A 89 0.26 7.09 -12.23
N SER A 90 0.51 6.92 -13.53
CA SER A 90 1.42 7.78 -14.29
C SER A 90 0.94 9.24 -14.27
N SER A 91 -0.34 9.47 -14.55
CA SER A 91 -0.94 10.82 -14.49
C SER A 91 -0.85 11.43 -13.09
N LEU A 92 -1.07 10.64 -12.04
CA LEU A 92 -0.91 11.08 -10.65
C LEU A 92 0.54 11.46 -10.33
N GLY A 93 1.51 10.69 -10.81
CA GLY A 93 2.93 10.94 -10.64
C GLY A 93 3.41 12.23 -11.30
N GLU A 94 2.76 12.66 -12.38
CA GLU A 94 3.06 13.94 -13.04
C GLU A 94 2.37 15.15 -12.39
N THR A 95 1.31 14.91 -11.59
CA THR A 95 0.42 15.94 -11.03
C THR A 95 0.48 15.99 -9.51
N THR A 96 -0.51 15.41 -8.81
CA THR A 96 -0.71 15.53 -7.37
C THR A 96 0.39 14.86 -6.56
N TYR A 97 0.97 13.77 -7.07
CA TYR A 97 2.00 12.99 -6.41
C TYR A 97 3.38 13.18 -7.07
N ARG A 98 3.61 14.36 -7.65
CA ARG A 98 4.91 14.73 -8.20
C ARG A 98 5.97 14.77 -7.10
N LYS A 99 7.07 14.03 -7.31
CA LYS A 99 8.26 14.03 -6.47
C LYS A 99 9.50 14.31 -7.29
#